data_AF-A0A9D8PMU0-F1
#
_entry.id   AF-A0A9D8PMU0-F1
#
_cell.length_a   1.000
_cell.length_b   1.000
_cell.length_c   1.000
_cell.angle_alpha   90.00
_cell.angle_beta   90.00
_cell.angle_gamma   90.00
#
_symmetry.space_group_name_H-M   'P 1'
#
loop_
_entity.id
_entity.type
_entity.pdbx_description
1 polymer ?
#
loop_
_entity_poly.entity_id
_entity_poly.type
_entity_poly.pdbx_seq_one_letter_code
_entity_poly.pdbx_strand_id
1 'polypeptide(L)' 'MITPTLCVIDRLAAYLYGFDRQCWDQAVMVCRSHLIDWDAITSWAENERLEPKEVERLRAEADSQA' A
#
# COMPACT_ATOMS: atom_id res chain seq x y z
N MET A 1 -0.23 18.68 2.41
CA MET A 1 0.92 17.80 2.70
C MET A 1 0.41 16.38 2.65
N ILE A 2 0.93 15.54 1.75
CA ILE A 2 0.53 14.13 1.65
C ILE A 2 1.41 13.35 2.63
N THR A 3 0.80 12.57 3.52
CA THR A 3 1.54 11.69 4.43
C THR A 3 2.04 10.45 3.66
N PRO A 4 3.10 9.78 4.13
CA PRO A 4 3.53 8.51 3.54
C PRO A 4 2.40 7.48 3.43
N THR A 5 1.53 7.37 4.43
CA THR A 5 0.34 6.51 4.38
C THR A 5 -0.60 6.88 3.23
N LEU A 6 -0.93 8.16 3.05
CA LEU A 6 -1.80 8.62 1.96
C LEU A 6 -1.14 8.40 0.58
N CYS A 7 0.19 8.52 0.50
CA CYS A 7 0.99 8.25 -0.69
C CYS A 7 0.92 6.77 -1.11
N VAL A 8 0.88 5.86 -0.14
CA VAL A 8 0.70 4.42 -0.35
C VAL A 8 -0.73 4.10 -0.79
N ILE A 9 -1.73 4.66 -0.11
CA ILE A 9 -3.15 4.49 -0.45
C ILE A 9 -3.43 4.93 -1.90
N ASP A 10 -2.92 6.09 -2.31
CA ASP A 10 -3.08 6.61 -3.68
C ASP A 10 -2.51 5.63 -4.74
N ARG A 11 -1.34 5.05 -4.45
CA ARG A 11 -0.71 4.04 -5.31
C ARG A 11 -1.45 2.72 -5.33
N LEU A 12 -1.99 2.28 -4.20
CA LEU A 12 -2.81 1.08 -4.14
C LEU A 12 -4.12 1.26 -4.90
N ALA A 13 -4.73 2.45 -4.81
CA ALA A 13 -5.91 2.80 -5.61
C ALA A 13 -5.60 2.76 -7.11
N ALA A 14 -4.48 3.36 -7.53
CA ALA A 14 -4.04 3.32 -8.93
C ALA A 14 -3.75 1.89 -9.44
N TYR A 15 -3.17 1.04 -8.59
CA TYR A 15 -2.99 -0.38 -8.89
C TYR A 15 -4.33 -1.12 -9.04
N LEU A 16 -5.27 -0.89 -8.12
CA LEU A 16 -6.57 -1.55 -8.09
C LEU A 16 -7.47 -1.18 -9.28
N TYR A 17 -7.54 0.11 -9.63
CA TYR A 17 -8.44 0.59 -10.69
C TYR A 17 -7.76 0.72 -12.06
N GLY A 18 -6.44 0.89 -12.10
CA GLY A 18 -5.67 1.16 -13.32
C GLY A 18 -4.82 0.00 -13.81
N PHE A 19 -4.72 -1.11 -13.05
CA PHE A 19 -3.82 -2.25 -13.32
C PHE A 19 -2.35 -1.87 -13.47
N ASP A 20 -1.94 -0.72 -12.94
CA ASP A 20 -0.56 -0.25 -13.03
C ASP A 20 0.30 -0.95 -11.97
N ARG A 21 1.03 -1.98 -12.42
CA ARG A 21 1.97 -2.72 -11.58
C ARG A 21 3.10 -1.85 -11.04
N GLN A 22 3.44 -0.75 -11.70
CA GLN A 22 4.48 0.17 -11.23
C GLN A 22 4.04 0.87 -9.93
N CYS A 23 2.74 1.12 -9.76
CA CYS A 23 2.21 1.73 -8.54
C CYS A 23 2.41 0.81 -7.33
N TRP A 24 2.32 -0.51 -7.51
CA TRP A 24 2.59 -1.48 -6.45
C TRP A 24 4.04 -1.40 -5.96
N ASP A 25 5.00 -1.47 -6.88
CA ASP A 25 6.42 -1.40 -6.54
C ASP A 25 6.76 -0.09 -5.81
N GLN A 26 6.16 1.02 -6.25
CA GLN A 26 6.34 2.30 -5.58
C GLN A 26 5.70 2.33 -4.18
N ALA A 27 4.54 1.70 -3.99
CA ALA A 27 3.91 1.59 -2.68
C ALA A 27 4.82 0.83 -1.72
N VAL A 28 5.40 -0.29 -2.17
CA VAL A 28 6.40 -1.07 -1.40
C VAL A 28 7.60 -0.20 -1.03
N MET A 29 8.17 0.58 -1.96
CA MET A 29 9.31 1.46 -1.66
C MET A 29 9.00 2.52 -0.59
N VAL A 30 7.79 3.10 -0.65
CA VAL A 30 7.36 4.09 0.36
C VAL A 30 7.17 3.41 1.71
N CYS A 31 6.57 2.22 1.75
CA CYS A 31 6.41 1.45 2.98
C CYS A 31 7.75 1.09 3.64
N ARG A 32 8.79 0.83 2.84
CA ARG A 32 10.14 0.53 3.34
C ARG A 32 10.84 1.75 3.95
N SER A 33 10.61 2.93 3.39
CA SER A 33 11.40 4.14 3.71
C SER A 33 10.77 5.02 4.78
N HIS A 34 9.51 4.77 5.14
CA HIS A 34 8.73 5.63 6.01
C HIS A 34 7.92 4.83 7.04
N LEU A 35 7.58 5.48 8.15
CA LEU A 35 6.62 4.95 9.10
C LEU A 35 5.22 4.99 8.47
N ILE A 36 4.63 3.81 8.34
CA ILE A 36 3.30 3.61 7.76
C ILE A 36 2.29 3.28 8.85
N ASP A 37 1.14 3.92 8.76
CA ASP A 37 -0.04 3.54 9.52
C ASP A 37 -0.77 2.41 8.77
N TRP A 38 -0.52 1.17 9.20
CA TRP A 38 -1.13 -0.02 8.62
C TRP A 38 -2.62 -0.17 8.94
N ASP A 39 -3.08 0.40 10.05
CA ASP A 39 -4.50 0.37 10.42
C ASP A 39 -5.30 1.25 9.45
N ALA A 40 -4.74 2.40 9.05
CA ALA A 40 -5.32 3.26 8.02
C ALA A 40 -5.36 2.58 6.64
N ILE A 41 -4.30 1.87 6.23
CA ILE A 41 -4.28 1.13 4.96
C ILE A 41 -5.31 0.00 4.98
N THR A 42 -5.39 -0.76 6.07
CA THR A 42 -6.34 -1.87 6.23
C THR A 42 -7.77 -1.35 6.18
N SER A 43 -8.07 -0.27 6.91
CA SER A 43 -9.39 0.37 6.92
C SER A 43 -9.78 0.87 5.53
N TRP A 44 -8.84 1.47 4.78
CA TRP A 44 -9.08 1.88 3.40
C TRP A 44 -9.33 0.68 2.49
N ALA A 45 -8.50 -0.36 2.57
CA ALA A 45 -8.61 -1.57 1.77
C ALA A 45 -9.96 -2.29 1.96
N GLU A 46 -10.45 -2.38 3.20
CA GLU A 46 -11.76 -2.94 3.53
C GLU A 46 -12.91 -2.16 2.87
N ASN A 47 -12.82 -0.81 2.88
CA ASN A 47 -13.81 0.05 2.22
C ASN A 47 -13.80 -0.12 0.70
N GLU A 48 -12.63 -0.30 0.09
CA GLU A 48 -12.48 -0.52 -1.36
C GLU A 48 -12.69 -1.97 -1.79
N ARG A 49 -13.04 -2.86 -0.85
CA ARG A 49 -13.17 -4.32 -1.09
C ARG A 49 -11.91 -4.97 -1.65
N LEU A 50 -10.74 -4.39 -1.36
CA LEU A 50 -9.47 -5.02 -1.63
C LEU A 50 -9.33 -6.24 -0.71
N GLU A 51 -8.85 -7.36 -1.24
CA GLU A 51 -8.70 -8.57 -0.44
C GLU A 51 -7.66 -8.35 0.67
N PRO A 52 -7.93 -8.75 1.93
CA PRO A 52 -6.98 -8.58 3.05
C PRO A 52 -5.59 -9.14 2.76
N LYS A 53 -5.53 -10.23 1.99
CA LYS A 53 -4.28 -10.86 1.53
C LYS A 53 -3.37 -9.89 0.75
N GLU A 54 -3.92 -8.90 0.06
CA GLU A 54 -3.12 -7.92 -0.69
C GLU A 54 -2.43 -6.95 0.27
N VAL A 55 -3.09 -6.55 1.36
CA VAL A 55 -2.46 -5.72 2.40
C VAL A 55 -1.37 -6.51 3.14
N GLU A 56 -1.64 -7.79 3.46
CA GLU A 56 -0.64 -8.69 4.04
C GLU A 56 0.57 -8.88 3.10
N ARG A 57 0.32 -9.03 1.80
CA ARG A 57 1.37 -9.15 0.78
C ARG A 57 2.20 -7.86 0.70
N LEU A 58 1.57 -6.69 0.69
CA LEU A 58 2.27 -5.40 0.69
C LEU A 58 3.18 -5.28 1.92
N ARG A 59 2.68 -5.68 3.09
CA ARG A 59 3.45 -5.68 4.34
C ARG A 59 4.64 -6.65 4.28
N ALA A 60 4.40 -7.88 3.83
CA ALA A 60 5.45 -8.88 3.68
C ALA A 60 6.54 -8.41 2.69
N GLU A 61 6.16 -7.82 1.55
CA GLU A 61 7.12 -7.29 0.58
C GLU A 61 7.89 -6.07 1.10
N ALA A 62 7.26 -5.25 1.95
CA ALA A 62 7.95 -4.16 2.63
C ALA A 62 8.99 -4.69 3.64
N ASP A 63 8.67 -5.76 4.38
CA ASP A 63 9.54 -6.33 5.42
C ASP A 63 10.66 -7.23 4.84
N SER A 64 10.45 -7.85 3.67
CA SER A 64 11.29 -8.96 3.17
C SER A 64 12.61 -8.56 2.47
N GLN A 65 13.10 -7.33 2.62
CA GLN A 65 14.44 -6.90 2.12
C GLN A 65 15.17 -5.97 3.11
N ALA A 66 15.17 -6.32 4.40
CA ALA A 66 16.12 -5.80 5.38
C ALA A 66 17.44 -6.58 5.36
#